data_AF-A0A2Z6GD74-F1
#
_entry.id   AF-A0A2Z6GD74-F1
#
_cell.length_a   1.000
_cell.length_b   1.000
_cell.length_c   1.000
_cell.angle_alpha   90.00
_cell.angle_beta   90.00
_cell.angle_gamma   90.00
#
_symmetry.space_group_name_H-M   'P 1'
#
loop_
_entity.id
_entity.type
_entity.pdbx_description
1 polymer ?
#
loop_
_entity_poly.entity_id
_entity_poly.type
_entity_poly.pdbx_seq_one_letter_code
_entity_poly.pdbx_strand_id
1 'polypeptide(L)'
;MYNASNHYWIVGGDESRLYSSARAKYVPADDELYKQWLNSGIPPTRIQSEEDLADVIGEQYPPGWPAHVVRQERNRLLAEADIAILKAEDAGSDTSALRAYRQALRDVPAQPGFPQNVTYPTL
;
A
#
# COMPACT_ATOMS: atom_id res chain seq x y z
N MET A 1 -3.06 16.69 -18.44
CA MET A 1 -3.88 17.48 -17.48
C MET A 1 -3.69 16.84 -16.12
N TYR A 2 -3.43 17.62 -15.07
CA TYR A 2 -3.24 17.09 -13.71
C TYR A 2 -4.50 16.35 -13.24
N ASN A 3 -4.34 15.13 -12.75
CA ASN A 3 -5.41 14.33 -12.16
C ASN A 3 -4.86 13.70 -10.87
N ALA A 4 -5.22 14.24 -9.72
CA ALA A 4 -4.73 13.73 -8.44
C ALA A 4 -5.22 12.29 -8.14
N SER A 5 -6.23 11.76 -8.83
CA SER A 5 -6.58 10.33 -8.74
C SER A 5 -5.64 9.42 -9.55
N ASN A 6 -4.80 9.98 -10.43
CA ASN A 6 -3.79 9.25 -11.21
C ASN A 6 -2.49 10.04 -11.32
N HIS A 7 -1.79 10.17 -10.19
CA HIS A 7 -0.54 10.92 -10.07
C HIS A 7 0.46 10.21 -9.13
N TYR A 8 1.71 10.66 -9.19
CA TYR A 8 2.80 10.16 -8.34
C TYR A 8 3.38 11.28 -7.48
N TRP A 9 3.68 10.98 -6.21
CA TRP A 9 4.33 11.91 -5.29
C TRP A 9 5.61 11.34 -4.71
N ILE A 10 6.62 12.20 -4.58
CA ILE A 10 7.82 11.96 -3.79
C ILE A 10 7.57 12.57 -2.42
N VAL A 11 7.50 11.73 -1.39
CA VAL A 11 7.09 12.12 -0.04
C VAL A 11 8.30 12.22 0.87
N GLY A 12 8.43 13.31 1.62
CA GLY A 12 9.54 13.49 2.57
C GLY A 12 10.93 13.58 1.91
N GLY A 13 10.98 13.81 0.59
CA GLY A 13 12.23 13.81 -0.18
C GLY A 13 12.84 12.42 -0.42
N ASP A 14 12.15 11.33 -0.04
CA ASP A 14 12.59 9.97 -0.29
C ASP A 14 12.35 9.60 -1.76
N GLU A 15 13.41 9.63 -2.58
CA GLU A 15 13.34 9.28 -4.00
C GLU A 15 13.39 7.76 -4.26
N SER A 16 13.54 6.92 -3.23
CA SER A 16 13.57 5.46 -3.41
C SER A 16 12.17 4.88 -3.69
N ARG A 17 11.12 5.61 -3.30
CA ARG A 17 9.72 5.21 -3.41
C ARG A 17 8.82 6.41 -3.71
N LEU A 18 7.70 6.14 -4.37
CA LEU A 18 6.71 7.15 -4.73
C LEU A 18 5.32 6.69 -4.31
N TYR A 19 4.48 7.61 -3.83
CA TYR A 19 3.07 7.31 -3.62
C TYR A 19 2.33 7.39 -4.96
N SER A 20 1.62 6.34 -5.35
CA SER A 20 0.74 6.31 -6.52
C SER A 20 -0.71 6.43 -6.05
N SER A 21 -1.41 7.52 -6.38
CA SER A 21 -2.84 7.64 -6.03
C SER A 21 -3.73 6.71 -6.82
N ALA A 22 -3.36 6.40 -8.08
CA ALA A 22 -4.09 5.44 -8.92
C ALA A 22 -4.15 4.04 -8.28
N ARG A 23 -3.09 3.66 -7.56
CA ARG A 23 -2.93 2.36 -6.91
C ARG A 23 -3.09 2.43 -5.40
N ALA A 24 -3.26 3.65 -4.87
CA ALA A 24 -3.29 4.00 -3.45
C ALA A 24 -2.15 3.36 -2.63
N LYS A 25 -0.93 3.30 -3.17
CA LYS A 25 0.20 2.68 -2.46
C LYS A 25 1.54 3.31 -2.82
N TYR A 26 2.51 3.10 -1.95
CA TYR A 26 3.90 3.30 -2.31
C TYR A 26 4.35 2.24 -3.32
N VAL A 27 5.10 2.69 -4.31
CA VAL A 27 5.77 1.87 -5.31
C VAL A 27 7.25 2.24 -5.33
N PRO A 28 8.15 1.30 -5.63
CA PRO A 28 9.57 1.63 -5.76
C PRO A 28 9.81 2.52 -6.99
N ALA A 29 10.89 3.29 -6.99
CA ALA A 29 11.24 4.18 -8.09
C ALA A 29 11.55 3.44 -9.42
N ASP A 30 11.78 2.13 -9.37
CA ASP A 30 11.99 1.28 -10.53
C ASP A 30 10.71 0.60 -11.07
N ASP A 31 9.54 0.85 -10.45
CA ASP A 31 8.24 0.29 -10.86
C ASP A 31 7.93 0.57 -12.34
N GLU A 32 7.51 -0.48 -13.06
CA GLU A 32 7.28 -0.42 -14.51
C GLU A 32 6.17 0.58 -14.89
N LEU A 33 5.11 0.69 -14.08
CA LEU A 33 4.00 1.59 -14.35
C LEU A 33 4.40 3.05 -14.08
N TYR A 34 5.23 3.29 -13.07
CA TYR A 34 5.83 4.61 -12.85
C TYR A 34 6.71 5.03 -14.03
N LYS A 35 7.59 4.15 -14.52
CA LYS A 35 8.42 4.43 -15.70
C LYS A 35 7.60 4.71 -16.95
N GLN A 36 6.50 3.98 -17.16
CA GLN A 36 5.58 4.25 -18.26
C GLN A 36 4.87 5.60 -18.09
N TRP A 37 4.47 5.95 -16.87
CA TRP A 37 3.82 7.23 -16.57
C TRP A 37 4.75 8.43 -16.81
N LEU A 38 6.05 8.31 -16.57
CA LEU A 38 7.01 9.38 -16.89
C LEU A 38 7.00 9.77 -18.38
N ASN A 39 6.65 8.84 -19.28
CA ASN A 39 6.50 9.14 -20.70
C ASN A 39 5.29 10.05 -21.02
N SER A 40 4.40 10.28 -20.06
CA SER A 40 3.30 11.24 -20.20
C SER A 40 3.76 12.71 -20.13
N GLY A 41 5.00 12.96 -19.69
CA GLY A 41 5.57 14.29 -19.56
C GLY A 41 5.14 15.06 -18.31
N ILE A 42 4.36 14.43 -17.41
CA ILE A 42 4.00 15.00 -16.11
C ILE A 42 5.04 14.51 -15.08
N PRO A 43 5.77 15.40 -14.39
CA PRO A 43 6.70 15.00 -13.33
C PRO A 43 5.95 14.67 -12.03
N PRO A 44 6.52 13.81 -11.16
CA PRO A 44 5.94 13.56 -9.84
C PRO A 44 5.99 14.84 -8.99
N THR A 45 4.99 15.02 -8.14
CA THR A 45 4.95 16.17 -7.22
C THR A 45 5.75 15.86 -5.96
N ARG A 46 6.61 16.78 -5.53
CA ARG A 46 7.33 16.64 -4.25
C ARG A 46 6.46 17.19 -3.14
N ILE A 47 6.34 16.45 -2.05
CA ILE A 47 5.54 16.82 -0.89
C ILE A 47 6.32 16.55 0.38
N GLN A 48 6.21 17.43 1.38
CA GLN A 48 7.11 17.40 2.53
C GLN A 48 6.80 16.27 3.49
N SER A 49 5.53 15.87 3.61
CA SER A 49 5.12 14.80 4.52
C SER A 49 3.93 14.00 4.00
N GLU A 50 3.68 12.87 4.65
CA GLU A 50 2.47 12.05 4.43
C GLU A 50 1.20 12.75 4.90
N GLU A 51 1.31 13.64 5.89
CA GLU A 51 0.21 14.48 6.38
C GLU A 51 -0.22 15.46 5.28
N ASP A 52 0.74 16.18 4.69
CA ASP A 52 0.46 17.07 3.55
C ASP A 52 -0.12 16.28 2.36
N LEU A 53 0.40 15.07 2.10
CA LEU A 53 -0.13 14.20 1.05
C LEU A 53 -1.58 13.81 1.34
N ALA A 54 -1.90 13.49 2.59
CA ALA A 54 -3.25 13.16 3.01
C ALA A 54 -4.20 14.36 2.87
N ASP A 55 -3.74 15.59 3.09
CA ASP A 55 -4.53 16.80 2.86
C ASP A 55 -4.82 17.01 1.36
N VAL A 56 -3.80 16.88 0.50
CA VAL A 56 -3.93 17.01 -0.96
C VAL A 56 -4.87 15.95 -1.54
N ILE A 57 -4.79 14.72 -1.05
CA ILE A 57 -5.65 13.61 -1.48
C ILE A 57 -7.03 13.70 -0.81
N GLY A 58 -7.11 14.21 0.42
CA GLY A 58 -8.32 14.34 1.23
C GLY A 58 -9.35 15.31 0.65
N GLU A 59 -8.93 16.27 -0.15
CA GLU A 59 -9.84 17.13 -0.91
C GLU A 59 -10.63 16.35 -1.98
N GLN A 60 -10.11 15.21 -2.45
CA GLN A 60 -10.77 14.31 -3.41
C GLN A 60 -11.31 13.02 -2.79
N TYR A 61 -10.81 12.60 -1.62
CA TYR A 61 -11.22 11.38 -0.94
C TYR A 61 -11.68 11.67 0.49
N PRO A 62 -12.83 11.14 0.93
CA PRO A 62 -13.38 11.46 2.24
C PRO A 62 -12.44 11.10 3.40
N PRO A 63 -12.61 11.72 4.59
CA PRO A 63 -11.80 11.47 5.77
C PRO A 63 -11.65 9.97 6.07
N GLY A 64 -10.42 9.51 6.32
CA GLY A 64 -10.11 8.11 6.63
C GLY A 64 -9.61 7.26 5.45
N TRP A 65 -9.40 7.86 4.29
CA TRP A 65 -8.94 7.17 3.07
C TRP A 65 -7.65 6.35 3.23
N PRO A 66 -6.56 6.84 3.85
CA PRO A 66 -5.34 6.03 3.98
C PRO A 66 -5.58 4.78 4.82
N ALA A 67 -6.41 4.89 5.89
CA ALA A 67 -6.77 3.75 6.73
C ALA A 67 -7.66 2.74 6.00
N HIS A 68 -8.58 3.21 5.15
CA HIS A 68 -9.43 2.33 4.34
C HIS A 68 -8.58 1.49 3.38
N VAL A 69 -7.65 2.13 2.67
CA VAL A 69 -6.77 1.45 1.70
C VAL A 69 -5.88 0.41 2.38
N VAL A 70 -5.24 0.76 3.50
CA VAL A 70 -4.42 -0.20 4.26
C VAL A 70 -5.25 -1.39 4.73
N ARG A 71 -6.48 -1.15 5.20
CA ARG A 71 -7.42 -2.22 5.61
C ARG A 71 -7.88 -3.07 4.43
N GLN A 72 -8.06 -2.49 3.25
CA GLN A 72 -8.45 -3.21 2.04
C GLN A 72 -7.34 -4.18 1.60
N GLU A 73 -6.09 -3.73 1.51
CA GLU A 73 -4.98 -4.61 1.14
C GLU A 73 -4.75 -5.70 2.20
N ARG A 74 -4.83 -5.35 3.49
CA ARG A 74 -4.82 -6.33 4.58
C ARG A 74 -5.90 -7.40 4.38
N ASN A 75 -7.14 -7.01 4.06
CA ASN A 75 -8.24 -7.94 3.83
C ASN A 75 -7.99 -8.84 2.61
N ARG A 76 -7.41 -8.31 1.53
CA ARG A 76 -7.00 -9.09 0.35
C ARG A 76 -6.00 -10.18 0.73
N LEU A 77 -4.93 -9.81 1.43
CA LEU A 77 -3.88 -10.73 1.88
C LEU A 77 -4.39 -11.76 2.89
N LEU A 78 -5.32 -11.38 3.78
CA LEU A 78 -5.97 -12.32 4.71
C LEU A 78 -6.74 -13.40 3.96
N ALA A 79 -7.50 -13.03 2.92
CA ALA A 79 -8.23 -13.99 2.10
C ALA A 79 -7.30 -14.95 1.35
N GLU A 80 -6.18 -14.44 0.81
CA GLU A 80 -5.15 -15.26 0.17
C GLU A 80 -4.51 -16.25 1.16
N ALA A 81 -4.18 -15.79 2.37
CA ALA A 81 -3.64 -16.63 3.43
C ALA A 81 -4.63 -17.72 3.86
N ASP A 82 -5.92 -17.40 4.00
CA ASP A 82 -6.96 -18.37 4.34
C ASP A 82 -7.07 -19.48 3.28
N ILE A 83 -7.05 -19.12 1.99
CA ILE A 83 -7.05 -20.09 0.89
C ILE A 83 -5.79 -20.97 0.93
N ALA A 84 -4.62 -20.38 1.19
CA ALA A 84 -3.36 -21.12 1.26
C ALA A 84 -3.35 -22.11 2.44
N ILE A 85 -3.90 -21.73 3.59
CA ILE A 85 -4.04 -22.61 4.77
C ILE A 85 -4.93 -23.81 4.42
N LEU A 86 -6.11 -23.58 3.84
CA LEU A 86 -7.03 -24.66 3.46
C LEU A 86 -6.36 -25.66 2.49
N LYS A 87 -5.68 -25.15 1.46
CA LYS A 87 -4.94 -26.00 0.50
C LYS A 87 -3.83 -26.82 1.16
N ALA A 88 -3.09 -26.21 2.09
CA ALA A 88 -2.02 -26.88 2.81
C ALA A 88 -2.59 -27.95 3.76
N GLU A 89 -3.70 -27.68 4.44
CA GLU A 89 -4.40 -28.65 5.30
C GLU A 89 -4.93 -29.85 4.50
N ASP A 90 -5.57 -29.60 3.35
CA ASP A 90 -6.04 -30.67 2.44
C ASP A 90 -4.88 -31.55 1.94
N ALA A 91 -3.70 -30.95 1.76
CA ALA A 91 -2.47 -31.64 1.38
C ALA A 91 -1.71 -32.27 2.56
N GLY A 92 -2.20 -32.15 3.80
CA GLY A 92 -1.52 -32.63 5.00
C GLY A 92 -0.19 -31.93 5.31
N SER A 93 0.02 -30.72 4.77
CA SER A 93 1.23 -29.90 4.96
C SER A 93 1.16 -29.05 6.23
N ASP A 94 2.33 -28.67 6.76
CA ASP A 94 2.40 -27.74 7.90
C ASP A 94 1.88 -26.35 7.52
N THR A 95 1.03 -25.78 8.36
CA THR A 95 0.43 -24.45 8.18
C THR A 95 0.91 -23.40 9.19
N SER A 96 1.88 -23.75 10.04
CA SER A 96 2.35 -22.88 11.12
C SER A 96 2.83 -21.51 10.61
N ALA A 97 3.64 -21.48 9.56
CA ALA A 97 4.13 -20.24 8.93
C ALA A 97 2.98 -19.41 8.33
N LEU A 98 2.06 -20.04 7.61
CA LEU A 98 0.88 -19.37 7.03
C LEU A 98 -0.04 -18.77 8.11
N ARG A 99 -0.21 -19.48 9.23
CA ARG A 99 -1.00 -18.99 10.38
C ARG A 99 -0.32 -17.82 11.08
N ALA A 100 1.01 -17.85 11.24
CA ALA A 100 1.79 -16.74 11.77
C ALA A 100 1.71 -15.51 10.85
N TYR A 101 1.87 -15.70 9.55
CA TYR A 101 1.69 -14.66 8.52
C TYR A 101 0.30 -14.02 8.59
N ARG A 102 -0.76 -14.83 8.64
CA ARG A 102 -2.14 -14.36 8.78
C ARG A 102 -2.35 -13.55 10.06
N GLN A 103 -1.72 -13.94 11.17
CA GLN A 103 -1.80 -13.17 12.41
C GLN A 103 -1.08 -11.82 12.27
N ALA A 104 0.13 -11.80 11.72
CA ALA A 104 0.87 -10.56 11.48
C ALA A 104 0.10 -9.58 10.58
N LEU A 105 -0.67 -10.07 9.60
CA LEU A 105 -1.57 -9.24 8.80
C LEU A 105 -2.68 -8.60 9.65
N ARG A 106 -3.27 -9.33 10.60
CA ARG A 106 -4.31 -8.77 11.49
C ARG A 106 -3.77 -7.65 12.38
N ASP A 107 -2.49 -7.72 12.70
CA ASP A 107 -1.81 -6.77 13.57
C ASP A 107 -1.34 -5.49 12.83
N VAL A 108 -1.44 -5.42 11.49
CA VAL A 108 -1.07 -4.24 10.68
C VAL A 108 -1.69 -2.92 11.19
N PRO A 109 -2.99 -2.82 11.54
CA PRO A 109 -3.55 -1.58 12.05
C PRO A 109 -3.08 -1.16 13.45
N ALA A 110 -2.42 -2.07 14.18
CA ALA A 110 -1.83 -1.77 15.48
C ALA A 110 -0.37 -1.31 15.36
N GLN A 111 0.21 -1.30 14.14
CA GLN A 111 1.58 -0.84 13.93
C GLN A 111 1.72 0.66 14.23
N PRO A 112 2.86 1.08 14.82
CA PRO A 112 3.18 2.49 14.91
C PRO A 112 3.30 3.07 13.50
N GLY A 113 2.60 4.17 13.24
CA GLY A 113 2.55 4.80 11.92
C GLY A 113 1.31 4.45 11.10
N PHE A 114 0.42 3.56 11.56
CA PHE A 114 -0.87 3.38 10.88
C PHE A 114 -1.67 4.70 10.84
N PRO A 115 -2.30 5.05 9.71
CA PRO A 115 -2.31 4.34 8.43
C PRO A 115 -1.23 4.76 7.43
N GLN A 116 -0.37 5.72 7.79
CA GLN A 116 0.51 6.41 6.83
C GLN A 116 1.78 5.60 6.53
N ASN A 117 2.36 4.96 7.54
CA ASN A 117 3.57 4.16 7.45
C ASN A 117 3.36 2.78 8.10
N VAL A 118 3.03 1.79 7.27
CA VAL A 118 2.85 0.39 7.69
C VAL A 118 3.74 -0.54 6.88
N THR A 119 4.20 -1.61 7.51
CA THR A 119 4.94 -2.70 6.85
C THR A 119 4.07 -3.94 6.79
N TYR A 120 3.79 -4.44 5.59
CA TYR A 120 3.11 -5.73 5.44
C TYR A 120 4.11 -6.88 5.68
N PRO A 121 3.71 -7.91 6.44
CA PRO A 121 4.56 -9.10 6.57
C PRO A 121 4.73 -9.77 5.21
N THR A 122 5.79 -10.56 5.08
CA THR A 122 6.03 -11.46 3.95
C THR A 122 5.99 -12.90 4.43
N LEU A 123 5.54 -13.81 3.57
CA LEU A 123 5.58 -15.26 3.80
C LEU A 123 6.94 -15.83 3.38
#